data_AF-A0A241WFY3-F1
#
_entry.id   AF-A0A241WFY3-F1
#
_cell.length_a   1.000
_cell.length_b   1.000
_cell.length_c   1.000
_cell.angle_alpha   90.00
_cell.angle_beta   90.00
_cell.angle_gamma   90.00
#
_symmetry.space_group_name_H-M   'P 1'
#
loop_
_entity.id
_entity.type
_entity.pdbx_description
1 polymer ?
#
loop_
_entity_poly.entity_id
_entity_poly.type
_entity_poly.pdbx_seq_one_letter_code
_entity_poly.pdbx_strand_id
1 'polypeptide(L)'
;MQKQTNFIKTQVRLPPEIHQDVTNFAEENELSMNSAFIELLKTALVKKESRSSNFSEVKVINLKNGIKRLVFGKLVNVLDLDYSQDLSTLKKDIQLSLNALAESSFRHRLSFWTKEVYVHQGGHHIDVVDNGKGSLGWLVVEDHITDEFTENFHKKNNEK
;
A
#
# COMPACT_ATOMS: atom_id res chain seq x y z
N MET A 1 19.00 33.55 -13.02
CA MET A 1 18.48 32.23 -13.42
C MET A 1 19.63 31.42 -13.99
N GLN A 2 20.15 30.42 -13.28
CA GLN A 2 21.15 29.50 -13.83
C GLN A 2 20.44 28.58 -14.84
N LYS A 3 20.80 28.68 -16.12
CA LYS A 3 20.33 27.72 -17.13
C LYS A 3 20.99 26.37 -16.82
N GLN A 4 20.19 25.33 -16.66
CA GLN A 4 20.68 23.96 -16.53
C GLN A 4 21.26 23.56 -17.90
N THR A 5 22.58 23.45 -18.01
CA THR A 5 23.28 23.33 -19.32
C THR A 5 23.60 21.90 -19.74
N ASN A 6 23.39 20.91 -18.89
CA ASN A 6 23.82 19.53 -19.14
C ASN A 6 22.61 18.59 -19.26
N PHE A 7 21.88 18.67 -20.37
CA PHE A 7 20.88 17.66 -20.72
C PHE A 7 21.53 16.52 -21.51
N ILE A 8 21.24 15.28 -21.12
CA ILE A 8 21.66 14.09 -21.86
C ILE A 8 20.52 13.70 -22.82
N LYS A 9 20.84 13.53 -24.11
CA LYS A 9 19.87 13.05 -25.09
C LYS A 9 19.83 11.53 -25.06
N THR A 10 18.66 10.98 -24.78
CA THR A 10 18.40 9.54 -24.81
C THR A 10 17.23 9.27 -25.76
N GLN A 11 17.33 8.21 -26.55
CA GLN A 11 16.23 7.70 -27.37
C GLN A 11 15.68 6.44 -26.72
N VAL A 12 14.37 6.39 -26.55
CA VAL A 12 13.66 5.23 -26.00
C VAL A 12 12.64 4.77 -27.03
N ARG A 13 12.58 3.47 -27.28
CA ARG A 13 11.51 2.85 -28.09
C ARG A 13 10.45 2.32 -27.14
N LEU A 14 9.21 2.74 -27.35
CA LEU A 14 8.08 2.24 -26.59
C LEU A 14 7.26 1.25 -27.41
N PRO A 15 6.80 0.15 -26.79
CA PRO A 15 5.68 -0.61 -27.30
C PRO A 15 4.42 0.28 -27.43
N PRO A 16 3.53 0.01 -28.41
CA PRO A 16 2.32 0.82 -28.63
C PRO A 16 1.43 0.96 -27.39
N GLU A 17 1.30 -0.11 -26.60
CA GLU A 17 0.52 -0.11 -25.37
C GLU A 17 1.07 0.87 -24.33
N ILE A 18 2.39 0.88 -24.13
CA ILE A 18 3.04 1.82 -23.19
C ILE A 18 2.91 3.25 -23.70
N HIS A 19 3.03 3.46 -25.01
CA HIS A 19 2.85 4.79 -25.59
C HIS A 19 1.45 5.33 -25.32
N GLN A 20 0.42 4.49 -25.50
CA GLN A 20 -0.96 4.89 -25.24
C GLN A 20 -1.18 5.22 -23.76
N ASP A 21 -0.63 4.42 -22.84
CA ASP A 21 -0.74 4.69 -21.41
C ASP A 21 -0.07 6.03 -21.02
N VAL A 22 1.13 6.32 -21.55
CA VAL A 22 1.79 7.62 -21.31
C VAL A 22 0.99 8.78 -21.90
N THR A 23 0.33 8.56 -23.05
CA THR A 23 -0.52 9.56 -23.70
C THR A 23 -1.73 9.88 -22.84
N ASN A 24 -2.46 8.86 -22.37
CA ASN A 24 -3.61 9.02 -21.49
C ASN A 24 -3.21 9.76 -20.20
N PHE A 25 -2.06 9.41 -19.60
CA PHE A 25 -1.56 10.13 -18.42
C PHE A 25 -1.27 11.60 -18.68
N ALA A 26 -0.69 11.91 -19.84
CA ALA A 26 -0.39 13.28 -20.23
C ALA A 26 -1.69 14.09 -20.37
N GLU A 27 -2.71 13.53 -21.01
CA GLU A 27 -4.04 14.15 -21.17
C GLU A 27 -4.74 14.38 -19.83
N GLU A 28 -4.82 13.34 -18.99
CA GLU A 28 -5.47 13.40 -17.68
C GLU A 28 -4.84 14.43 -16.73
N ASN A 29 -3.56 14.73 -16.90
CA ASN A 29 -2.80 15.63 -16.02
C ASN A 29 -2.45 16.97 -16.70
N GLU A 30 -2.98 17.23 -17.90
CA GLU A 30 -2.69 18.44 -18.69
C GLU A 30 -1.18 18.67 -18.91
N LEU A 31 -0.42 17.59 -19.11
CA LEU A 31 1.02 17.60 -19.28
C LEU A 31 1.42 17.43 -20.75
N SER A 32 2.59 17.95 -21.11
CA SER A 32 3.25 17.52 -22.35
C SER A 32 3.73 16.07 -22.23
N MET A 33 3.86 15.36 -23.35
CA MET A 33 4.43 14.01 -23.37
C MET A 33 5.78 13.93 -22.67
N ASN A 34 6.68 14.90 -22.89
CA ASN A 34 7.99 14.91 -22.24
C ASN A 34 7.87 15.10 -20.72
N SER A 35 6.99 16.00 -20.26
CA SER A 35 6.72 16.20 -18.84
C SER A 35 6.17 14.93 -18.19
N ALA A 36 5.20 14.28 -18.87
CA ALA A 36 4.64 13.01 -18.46
C ALA A 36 5.71 11.93 -18.32
N PHE A 37 6.57 11.74 -19.33
CA PHE A 37 7.69 10.80 -19.25
C PHE A 37 8.62 11.05 -18.08
N ILE A 38 9.02 12.31 -17.86
CA ILE A 38 9.91 12.66 -16.76
C ILE A 38 9.24 12.39 -15.41
N GLU A 39 7.95 12.70 -15.27
CA GLU A 39 7.20 12.47 -14.03
C GLU A 39 7.04 10.97 -13.71
N LEU A 40 6.76 10.16 -14.74
CA LEU A 40 6.66 8.71 -14.62
C LEU A 40 8.01 8.10 -14.26
N LEU A 41 9.10 8.56 -14.88
CA LEU A 41 10.46 8.13 -14.55
C LEU A 41 10.83 8.51 -13.11
N LYS A 42 10.56 9.74 -12.67
CA LYS A 42 10.79 10.17 -11.28
C LYS A 42 10.02 9.29 -10.31
N THR A 43 8.74 9.04 -10.58
CA THR A 43 7.88 8.19 -9.75
C THR A 43 8.46 6.77 -9.64
N ALA A 44 8.89 6.19 -10.77
CA ALA A 44 9.51 4.87 -10.79
C ALA A 44 10.82 4.81 -10.01
N LEU A 45 11.64 5.87 -10.06
CA LEU A 45 12.91 5.97 -9.35
C LEU A 45 12.71 6.18 -7.84
N VAL A 46 11.76 7.03 -7.42
CA VAL A 46 11.40 7.21 -5.99
C VAL A 46 10.89 5.89 -5.37
N LYS A 47 10.16 5.07 -6.13
CA LYS A 47 9.74 3.72 -5.72
C LYS A 47 10.91 2.77 -5.47
N LYS A 48 12.06 2.99 -6.14
CA LYS A 48 13.29 2.21 -5.93
C LYS A 48 14.02 2.62 -4.65
N GLU A 49 14.03 3.91 -4.32
CA GLU A 49 14.66 4.46 -3.11
C GLU A 49 13.85 4.19 -1.84
N SER A 50 12.52 4.22 -1.94
CA SER A 50 11.57 3.91 -0.84
C SER A 50 11.40 2.41 -0.53
N ARG A 51 12.32 1.57 -1.02
CA ARG A 51 12.56 0.23 -0.44
C ARG A 51 13.26 0.31 0.93
N SER A 52 13.71 1.50 1.36
CA SER A 52 13.92 1.75 2.79
C SER A 52 12.56 1.84 3.48
N SER A 53 12.36 0.92 4.42
CA SER A 53 11.15 0.67 5.18
C SER A 53 10.77 1.86 6.08
N ASN A 54 9.99 2.80 5.56
CA ASN A 54 9.29 3.77 6.41
C ASN A 54 7.78 3.57 6.22
N PHE A 55 7.16 2.84 7.15
CA PHE A 55 5.71 2.86 7.30
C PHE A 55 5.32 4.31 7.65
N SER A 56 4.58 4.98 6.76
CA SER A 56 4.28 6.40 6.94
C SER A 56 3.19 6.65 7.97
N GLU A 57 2.35 5.66 8.26
CA GLU A 57 1.14 5.81 9.07
C GLU A 57 0.90 4.56 9.93
N VAL A 58 0.44 4.78 11.16
CA VAL A 58 0.17 3.73 12.17
C VAL A 58 -1.14 4.06 12.91
N LYS A 59 -2.00 3.07 13.09
CA LYS A 59 -3.22 3.12 13.92
C LYS A 59 -3.20 1.96 14.92
N VAL A 60 -3.70 2.21 16.13
CA VAL A 60 -3.89 1.19 17.17
C VAL A 60 -5.35 1.19 17.57
N ILE A 61 -5.96 0.00 17.58
CA ILE A 61 -7.37 -0.20 17.87
C ILE A 61 -7.50 -1.21 19.00
N ASN A 62 -8.29 -0.87 20.01
CA ASN A 62 -8.61 -1.80 21.08
C ASN A 62 -9.79 -2.67 20.62
N LEU A 63 -9.53 -3.96 20.43
CA LEU A 63 -10.54 -4.96 20.15
C LEU A 63 -11.10 -5.54 21.45
N LYS A 64 -12.13 -6.39 21.33
CA LYS A 64 -12.67 -7.15 22.47
C LYS A 64 -11.62 -8.12 23.02
N ASN A 65 -11.80 -8.54 24.27
CA ASN A 65 -11.00 -9.59 24.94
C ASN A 65 -9.50 -9.25 25.09
N GLY A 66 -9.17 -7.97 25.28
CA GLY A 66 -7.79 -7.57 25.57
C GLY A 66 -6.84 -7.68 24.36
N ILE A 67 -7.38 -7.80 23.15
CA ILE A 67 -6.59 -7.79 21.92
C ILE A 67 -6.44 -6.34 21.46
N LYS A 68 -5.22 -5.95 21.09
CA LYS A 68 -4.93 -4.71 20.38
C LYS A 68 -4.59 -5.02 18.94
N ARG A 69 -5.23 -4.32 18.02
CA ARG A 69 -4.93 -4.39 16.59
C ARG A 69 -4.03 -3.24 16.20
N LEU A 70 -2.88 -3.56 15.64
CA LEU A 70 -1.95 -2.64 15.03
C LEU A 70 -2.19 -2.62 13.52
N VAL A 71 -2.40 -1.44 12.95
CA VAL A 71 -2.60 -1.24 11.51
C VAL A 71 -1.57 -0.25 11.01
N PHE A 72 -0.76 -0.61 10.02
CA PHE A 72 0.31 0.25 9.54
C PHE A 72 0.60 0.04 8.06
N GLY A 73 1.18 1.05 7.41
CA GLY A 73 1.51 0.99 5.98
C GLY A 73 1.16 2.25 5.22
N LYS A 74 1.52 2.24 3.92
CA LYS A 74 1.38 3.42 3.04
C LYS A 74 -0.07 3.81 2.75
N LEU A 75 -1.03 2.89 2.89
CA LEU A 75 -2.43 3.09 2.49
C LEU A 75 -3.41 3.23 3.66
N VAL A 76 -2.92 3.29 4.91
CA VAL A 76 -3.75 3.29 6.13
C VAL A 76 -4.73 4.47 6.22
N ASN A 77 -4.35 5.63 5.70
CA ASN A 77 -5.20 6.83 5.66
C ASN A 77 -5.85 7.04 4.28
N VAL A 78 -5.56 6.17 3.32
CA VAL A 78 -6.16 6.19 1.98
C VAL A 78 -7.39 5.30 1.92
N LEU A 79 -7.31 4.14 2.57
CA LEU A 79 -8.40 3.18 2.66
C LEU A 79 -9.24 3.49 3.91
N ASP A 80 -10.46 3.95 3.70
CA ASP A 80 -11.42 4.15 4.78
C ASP A 80 -12.11 2.82 5.10
N LEU A 81 -11.54 2.08 6.05
CA LEU A 81 -11.97 0.74 6.42
C LEU A 81 -12.35 0.70 7.91
N ASP A 82 -13.41 -0.04 8.23
CA ASP A 82 -13.67 -0.41 9.62
C ASP A 82 -12.67 -1.48 10.06
N TYR A 83 -11.59 -1.07 10.70
CA TYR A 83 -10.56 -1.98 11.19
C TYR A 83 -10.95 -2.73 12.48
N SER A 84 -12.12 -2.45 13.08
CA SER A 84 -12.58 -3.11 14.32
C SER A 84 -13.25 -4.47 14.08
N GLN A 85 -13.59 -4.78 12.83
CA GLN A 85 -14.22 -6.04 12.41
C GLN A 85 -13.29 -7.26 12.53
N ASP A 86 -13.78 -8.48 12.29
CA ASP A 86 -12.92 -9.67 12.30
C ASP A 86 -11.97 -9.71 11.09
N LEU A 87 -10.85 -10.43 11.21
CA LEU A 87 -9.83 -10.49 10.14
C LEU A 87 -10.37 -11.03 8.80
N SER A 88 -11.35 -11.94 8.83
CA SER A 88 -11.84 -12.57 7.60
C SER A 88 -12.72 -11.62 6.80
N THR A 89 -13.55 -10.83 7.48
CA THR A 89 -14.34 -9.77 6.84
C THR A 89 -13.44 -8.61 6.42
N LEU A 90 -12.50 -8.18 7.29
CA LEU A 90 -11.54 -7.13 6.98
C LEU A 90 -10.71 -7.45 5.73
N LYS A 91 -10.27 -8.71 5.57
CA LYS A 91 -9.56 -9.16 4.37
C LYS A 91 -10.34 -8.87 3.08
N LYS A 92 -11.64 -9.18 3.07
CA LYS A 92 -12.49 -9.01 1.89
C LYS A 92 -12.65 -7.53 1.56
N ASP A 93 -12.86 -6.70 2.58
CA ASP A 93 -13.01 -5.25 2.41
C ASP A 93 -11.71 -4.59 1.93
N ILE A 94 -10.56 -5.03 2.45
CA ILE A 94 -9.25 -4.58 1.94
C ILE A 94 -9.11 -4.96 0.48
N GLN A 95 -9.41 -6.21 0.10
CA GLN A 95 -9.28 -6.66 -1.28
C GLN A 95 -10.20 -5.87 -2.22
N LEU A 96 -11.45 -5.64 -1.81
CA LEU A 96 -12.41 -4.84 -2.57
C LEU A 96 -11.91 -3.40 -2.74
N SER A 97 -11.40 -2.79 -1.67
CA SER A 97 -10.92 -1.41 -1.71
C SER A 97 -9.64 -1.25 -2.53
N LEU A 98 -8.76 -2.25 -2.52
CA LEU A 98 -7.58 -2.28 -3.39
C LEU A 98 -7.95 -2.38 -4.87
N ASN A 99 -8.96 -3.19 -5.21
CA ASN A 99 -9.45 -3.28 -6.59
C ASN A 99 -10.00 -1.92 -7.06
N ALA A 100 -10.82 -1.26 -6.23
CA ALA A 100 -11.31 0.08 -6.52
C ALA A 100 -10.18 1.12 -6.64
N LEU A 101 -9.19 1.08 -5.73
CA LEU A 101 -8.02 1.98 -5.78
C LEU A 101 -7.19 1.76 -7.05
N ALA A 102 -7.01 0.50 -7.47
CA ALA A 102 -6.32 0.16 -8.70
C ALA A 102 -7.00 0.74 -9.93
N GLU A 103 -8.32 0.97 -9.91
CA GLU A 103 -9.09 1.56 -11.02
C GLU A 103 -9.24 3.09 -10.92
N SER A 104 -8.98 3.68 -9.75
CA SER A 104 -9.33 5.07 -9.43
C SER A 104 -8.44 6.18 -10.02
N SER A 105 -7.13 5.95 -10.22
CA SER A 105 -6.23 6.96 -10.79
C SER A 105 -5.05 6.34 -11.53
N PHE A 106 -4.53 7.03 -12.55
CA PHE A 106 -3.36 6.56 -13.31
C PHE A 106 -2.13 6.30 -12.43
N ARG A 107 -1.87 7.13 -11.40
CA ARG A 107 -0.74 6.93 -10.47
C ARG A 107 -0.91 5.67 -9.63
N HIS A 108 -2.15 5.37 -9.23
CA HIS A 108 -2.47 4.12 -8.57
C HIS A 108 -2.34 2.97 -9.56
N ARG A 109 -2.99 2.99 -10.73
CA ARG A 109 -2.84 2.00 -11.82
C ARG A 109 -1.37 1.64 -12.09
N LEU A 110 -0.50 2.63 -12.25
CA LEU A 110 0.94 2.44 -12.44
C LEU A 110 1.65 1.76 -11.24
N SER A 111 1.18 2.01 -10.03
CA SER A 111 1.69 1.36 -8.81
C SER A 111 1.33 -0.13 -8.73
N PHE A 112 0.20 -0.53 -9.33
CA PHE A 112 -0.30 -1.91 -9.45
C PHE A 112 0.18 -2.64 -10.72
N TRP A 113 0.51 -1.94 -11.82
CA TRP A 113 0.71 -2.52 -13.16
C TRP A 113 1.70 -3.71 -13.25
N THR A 114 2.76 -3.73 -12.46
CA THR A 114 3.77 -4.81 -12.49
C THR A 114 3.61 -5.81 -11.34
N LYS A 115 2.47 -5.82 -10.65
CA LYS A 115 2.25 -6.61 -9.43
C LYS A 115 0.94 -7.36 -9.47
N GLU A 116 0.98 -8.61 -9.05
CA GLU A 116 -0.22 -9.38 -8.77
C GLU A 116 -0.56 -9.18 -7.29
N VAL A 117 -1.37 -8.15 -7.02
CA VAL A 117 -1.68 -7.71 -5.66
C VAL A 117 -2.81 -8.51 -5.07
N TYR A 118 -2.58 -9.13 -3.92
CA TYR A 118 -3.61 -9.81 -3.15
C TYR A 118 -3.41 -9.60 -1.65
N VAL A 119 -4.50 -9.83 -0.91
CA VAL A 119 -4.51 -9.78 0.55
C VAL A 119 -4.23 -11.17 1.12
N HIS A 120 -3.05 -11.33 1.74
CA HIS A 120 -2.68 -12.51 2.49
C HIS A 120 -3.19 -12.41 3.93
N GLN A 121 -3.72 -13.50 4.48
CA GLN A 121 -4.18 -13.57 5.88
C GLN A 121 -3.55 -14.80 6.55
N GLY A 122 -2.83 -14.57 7.63
CA GLY A 122 -2.41 -15.59 8.59
C GLY A 122 -3.35 -15.67 9.79
N GLY A 123 -2.94 -16.40 10.85
CA GLY A 123 -3.78 -16.59 12.04
C GLY A 123 -4.12 -15.29 12.80
N HIS A 124 -3.18 -14.35 12.85
CA HIS A 124 -3.29 -13.08 13.59
C HIS A 124 -2.82 -11.86 12.78
N HIS A 125 -2.64 -12.02 11.47
CA HIS A 125 -2.15 -10.92 10.63
C HIS A 125 -2.80 -10.92 9.25
N ILE A 126 -2.88 -9.73 8.65
CA ILE A 126 -3.21 -9.50 7.24
C ILE A 126 -2.08 -8.66 6.64
N ASP A 127 -1.67 -8.99 5.42
CA ASP A 127 -0.69 -8.23 4.67
C ASP A 127 -1.09 -8.15 3.19
N VAL A 128 -0.78 -7.02 2.57
CA VAL A 128 -0.93 -6.80 1.14
C VAL A 128 0.39 -7.14 0.45
N VAL A 129 0.37 -8.18 -0.38
CA VAL A 129 1.58 -8.80 -0.94
C VAL A 129 1.55 -8.80 -2.48
N ASP A 130 2.71 -8.94 -3.11
CA ASP A 130 2.86 -9.22 -4.55
C ASP A 130 3.23 -10.69 -4.75
N ASN A 131 2.56 -11.36 -5.69
CA ASN A 131 2.74 -12.79 -5.93
C ASN A 131 4.21 -13.14 -6.19
N GLY A 132 4.77 -13.97 -5.30
CA GLY A 132 6.17 -14.39 -5.34
C GLY A 132 7.20 -13.33 -4.90
N LYS A 133 6.81 -12.13 -4.45
CA LYS A 133 7.74 -11.05 -4.04
C LYS A 133 7.59 -10.55 -2.60
N GLY A 134 6.62 -11.05 -1.85
CA GLY A 134 6.45 -10.75 -0.43
C GLY A 134 5.66 -9.47 -0.13
N SER A 135 5.76 -8.98 1.11
CA SER A 135 5.03 -7.80 1.60
C SER A 135 5.29 -6.55 0.74
N LEU A 136 4.22 -5.83 0.43
CA LEU A 136 4.31 -4.53 -0.24
C LEU A 136 4.47 -3.36 0.74
N GLY A 137 4.28 -3.59 2.04
CA GLY A 137 4.23 -2.53 3.05
C GLY A 137 3.11 -1.52 2.80
N TRP A 138 2.09 -1.93 2.04
CA TRP A 138 0.97 -1.08 1.66
C TRP A 138 -0.05 -1.00 2.78
N LEU A 139 -0.40 -2.15 3.34
CA LEU A 139 -1.25 -2.25 4.51
C LEU A 139 -0.92 -3.57 5.21
N VAL A 140 -0.57 -3.46 6.48
CA VAL A 140 -0.34 -4.58 7.39
C VAL A 140 -1.25 -4.39 8.59
N VAL A 141 -1.89 -5.48 9.01
CA VAL A 141 -2.75 -5.54 10.19
C VAL A 141 -2.27 -6.69 11.05
N GLU A 142 -2.06 -6.46 12.34
CA GLU A 142 -1.62 -7.48 13.29
C GLU A 142 -2.44 -7.39 14.58
N ASP A 143 -2.88 -8.56 15.07
CA ASP A 143 -3.56 -8.70 16.35
C ASP A 143 -2.58 -9.17 17.43
N HIS A 144 -2.49 -8.38 18.51
CA HIS A 144 -1.60 -8.60 19.64
C HIS A 144 -2.40 -8.78 20.92
N ILE A 145 -2.15 -9.85 21.68
CA ILE A 145 -2.75 -10.03 23.01
C ILE A 145 -1.99 -9.13 23.99
N THR A 146 -2.71 -8.40 24.84
CA THR A 146 -2.09 -7.54 25.86
C THR A 146 -1.89 -8.29 27.18
N ASP A 147 -0.75 -8.04 27.84
CA ASP A 147 -0.37 -8.67 29.10
C ASP A 147 -1.39 -8.41 30.22
N GLU A 148 -2.06 -7.26 30.23
CA GLU A 148 -3.13 -6.93 31.18
C GLU A 148 -4.29 -7.94 31.13
N PHE A 149 -4.59 -8.53 29.97
CA PHE A 149 -5.61 -9.57 29.87
C PHE A 149 -5.08 -10.92 30.33
N THR A 150 -3.83 -11.26 29.97
CA THR A 150 -3.17 -12.50 30.39
C THR A 150 -3.09 -12.59 31.92
N GLU A 151 -2.69 -11.51 32.60
CA GLU A 151 -2.65 -11.43 34.07
C GLU A 151 -4.04 -11.55 34.71
N ASN A 152 -5.06 -10.91 34.13
CA ASN A 152 -6.44 -10.99 34.63
C ASN A 152 -7.08 -12.37 34.42
N PHE A 153 -6.70 -13.09 33.35
CA PHE A 153 -7.13 -14.46 33.11
C PHE A 153 -6.50 -15.42 34.13
N HIS A 154 -5.23 -15.23 34.48
CA HIS A 154 -4.55 -16.00 35.51
C HIS A 154 -5.12 -15.73 36.91
N LYS A 155 -5.49 -14.49 37.25
CA LYS A 155 -6.17 -14.18 38.52
C LYS A 155 -7.54 -14.84 38.63
N LYS A 156 -8.40 -14.75 37.60
CA LYS A 156 -9.74 -15.35 37.62
C LYS A 156 -9.75 -16.88 37.74
N ASN A 157 -8.72 -17.56 37.24
CA ASN A 157 -8.61 -19.02 37.31
C ASN A 157 -8.00 -19.52 38.62
N ASN A 158 -7.28 -18.67 39.36
CA ASN A 158 -6.70 -18.99 40.67
C ASN A 158 -7.66 -18.68 41.84
N GLU A 159 -8.83 -18.09 41.58
CA GLU A 159 -9.88 -17.81 42.56
C GLU A 159 -11.03 -18.86 42.55
N LYS A 160 -10.82 -20.03 41.93
CA LYS A 160 -11.70 -21.20 42.01
C LYS A 160 -10.99 -22.36 42.69
#